data_AF-A0A1G9Y9Z4-F1
#
_entry.id   AF-A0A1G9Y9Z4-F1
#
_cell.length_a   1.000
_cell.length_b   1.000
_cell.length_c   1.000
_cell.angle_alpha   90.00
_cell.angle_beta   90.00
_cell.angle_gamma   90.00
#
_symmetry.space_group_name_H-M   'P 1'
#
loop_
_entity.id
_entity.type
_entity.pdbx_description
1 polymer ?
#
loop_
_entity_poly.entity_id
_entity_poly.type
_entity_poly.pdbx_seq_one_letter_code
_entity_poly.pdbx_strand_id
1 'polypeptide(L)' 'MGMGSEEFWLMPIGLFLDLWACHKQFLGMEKPKKTRTIDDIIPPGI' A
#
# COMPACT_ATOMS: atom_id res chain seq x y z
N MET A 1 4.45 25.99 7.01
CA MET A 1 5.46 25.29 6.17
C MET A 1 5.31 23.82 6.47
N GLY A 2 4.58 23.08 5.63
CA GLY A 2 4.32 21.65 5.82
C GLY A 2 4.88 20.90 4.63
N MET A 3 5.46 19.72 4.87
CA MET A 3 5.88 18.83 3.78
C MET A 3 4.64 18.38 3.00
N GLY A 4 4.77 18.31 1.68
CA GLY A 4 3.72 17.79 0.82
C GLY A 4 3.43 16.32 1.13
N SER A 5 2.20 15.87 0.87
CA SER A 5 1.81 14.47 1.11
C SER A 5 2.69 13.49 0.35
N GLU A 6 3.06 13.79 -0.90
CA GLU A 6 3.94 12.92 -1.68
C GLU A 6 5.35 12.84 -1.11
N GLU A 7 5.87 13.97 -0.65
CA GLU A 7 7.20 14.06 -0.02
C GLU A 7 7.24 13.27 1.30
N PHE A 8 6.15 13.30 2.07
CA PHE A 8 5.99 12.47 3.27
C PHE A 8 5.98 10.97 2.96
N TRP A 9 5.26 10.54 1.91
CA TRP A 9 5.21 9.14 1.51
C TRP A 9 6.54 8.61 0.96
N LEU A 10 7.38 9.48 0.39
CA LEU A 10 8.72 9.15 -0.08
C LEU A 10 9.76 9.07 1.05
N MET A 11 9.43 9.50 2.27
CA MET A 11 10.31 9.34 3.42
C MET A 11 10.27 7.89 3.96
N PRO A 12 11.30 7.46 4.71
CA PRO A 12 11.33 6.14 5.33
C PRO A 12 10.09 5.83 6.20
N ILE A 13 9.49 6.85 6.81
CA ILE A 13 8.28 6.69 7.61
C ILE A 13 7.03 6.43 6.76
N GLY A 14 6.95 7.01 5.56
CA GLY A 14 5.88 6.75 4.61
C GLY A 14 5.89 5.28 4.17
N LEU A 15 7.06 4.77 3.80
CA LEU A 15 7.25 3.34 3.49
C LEU A 15 6.88 2.44 4.68
N PHE A 16 7.28 2.80 5.90
CA PHE A 16 6.93 2.03 7.08
C PHE A 16 5.40 1.94 7.30
N LEU A 17 4.68 3.05 7.14
CA LEU A 17 3.24 3.09 7.31
C LEU A 17 2.50 2.25 6.25
N ASP A 18 3.02 2.23 5.02
CA ASP A 18 2.48 1.39 3.94
C ASP A 18 2.69 -0.11 4.24
N LEU A 19 3.91 -0.50 4.63
CA LEU A 19 4.22 -1.88 5.03
C LEU A 19 3.41 -2.33 6.26
N TRP A 20 3.21 -1.44 7.23
CA TRP A 20 2.40 -1.71 8.41
C TRP A 20 0.92 -1.99 8.05
N ALA A 21 0.36 -1.23 7.10
CA ALA A 21 -0.99 -1.48 6.59
C ALA A 21 -1.08 -2.86 5.89
N CYS A 22 -0.11 -3.20 5.05
CA CYS A 22 -0.01 -4.52 4.42
C CYS A 22 0.08 -5.66 5.45
N HIS A 23 0.87 -5.48 6.51
CA HIS A 23 1.02 -6.49 7.56
C HIS A 23 -0.29 -6.74 8.33
N LYS A 24 -1.04 -5.68 8.67
CA LYS A 24 -2.37 -5.82 9.29
C LYS A 24 -3.36 -6.55 8.39
N GLN A 25 -3.32 -6.30 7.08
CA GLN A 25 -4.16 -7.02 6.11
C GLN A 25 -3.78 -8.50 6.01
N PHE A 26 -2.49 -8.82 6.03
CA PHE A 26 -2.00 -10.20 6.06
C PHE A 26 -2.48 -10.97 7.30
N LEU A 27 -2.46 -10.31 8.47
CA LEU A 27 -2.97 -10.89 9.72
C LEU A 27 -4.51 -10.92 9.79
N GLY A 28 -5.22 -10.40 8.78
CA GLY A 28 -6.69 -10.30 8.77
C GLY A 28 -7.25 -9.26 9.75
N MET A 29 -6.40 -8.38 10.31
CA MET A 29 -6.79 -7.33 11.26
C MET A 29 -7.43 -6.12 10.56
N GLU A 30 -7.11 -5.90 9.28
CA GLU A 30 -7.71 -4.85 8.46
C GLU A 30 -8.22 -5.39 7.13
N LYS A 31 -9.40 -4.88 6.71
CA LYS A 31 -9.92 -5.17 5.38
C LYS A 31 -9.20 -4.31 4.34
N PRO A 32 -8.73 -4.89 3.22
CA PRO A 32 -8.15 -4.10 2.15
C PRO A 32 -9.19 -3.12 1.60
N LYS A 33 -8.76 -1.88 1.34
CA LYS A 33 -9.62 -0.84 0.74
C LYS A 33 -10.15 -1.26 -0.63
N LYS A 34 -9.40 -2.10 -1.34
CA LYS A 34 -9.80 -2.73 -2.59
C LYS A 34 -9.09 -4.07 -2.70
N THR A 35 -9.84 -5.16 -2.86
CA THR A 35 -9.27 -6.47 -3.17
C THR A 35 -8.83 -6.44 -4.63
N ARG A 36 -7.53 -6.65 -4.87
CA ARG A 36 -6.95 -6.78 -6.21
C ARG A 36 -6.29 -8.14 -6.30
N THR A 37 -6.55 -8.86 -7.38
CA THR A 37 -5.84 -10.11 -7.70
C THR A 37 -4.71 -9.81 -8.67
N ILE A 38 -3.80 -10.78 -8.83
CA ILE A 38 -2.71 -10.69 -9.80
C ILE A 38 -3.28 -10.45 -11.21
N ASP A 39 -4.41 -11.07 -11.52
CA ASP A 39 -5.11 -10.93 -12.81
C ASP A 39 -5.70 -9.52 -13.04
N ASP A 40 -5.93 -8.74 -11.97
CA ASP A 40 -6.36 -7.33 -12.09
C ASP A 40 -5.20 -6.39 -12.45
N ILE A 41 -3.96 -6.83 -12.22
CA ILE A 41 -2.75 -6.01 -12.33
C ILE A 41 -1.96 -6.40 -13.58
N ILE A 42 -1.85 -7.71 -13.85
CA ILE A 42 -1.14 -8.26 -14.99
C ILE A 42 -2.15 -8.49 -16.12
N PRO A 43 -2.05 -7.76 -17.25
CA PRO A 43 -2.90 -8.03 -18.40
C PRO A 43 -2.66 -9.46 -18.90
N PRO A 44 -3.71 -10.22 -19.27
CA PRO A 44 -3.50 -11.53 -19.88
C PRO A 44 -2.71 -11.38 -21.18
N GLY A 45 -1.50 -11.95 -21.23
CA GLY A 45 -0.67 -11.99 -22.44
C GLY A 45 0.73 -11.35 -22.36
N ILE A 46 1.35 -11.26 -21.18
CA ILE A 46 2.81 -11.11 -21.03
C ILE A 46 3.42 -12.47 -20.71
#